data_AF-A0A0L1JB13-F1
#
_entry.id   AF-A0A0L1JB13-F1
#
_cell.length_a   1.000
_cell.length_b   1.000
_cell.length_c   1.000
_cell.angle_alpha   90.00
_cell.angle_beta   90.00
_cell.angle_gamma   90.00
#
_symmetry.space_group_name_H-M   'P 1'
#
loop_
_entity.id
_entity.type
_entity.pdbx_description
1 polymer ?
#
loop_
_entity_poly.entity_id
_entity_poly.type
_entity_poly.pdbx_seq_one_letter_code
_entity_poly.pdbx_strand_id
1 'polypeptide(L)'
;MAPPTPAENESHQQLLNQLDIAQVPRPFRNPHWKPSQRRNKNVKQLISESSRREASQMATQANSGATTPLVATTSASTDGSQTPADVGHRTNIAQAAQNLSTLVLEKNARAMYSSGPAVTYTNIESAPSLHPSQQTRYCDITGLPAPYTDPRPG
;
A
#
# COMPACT_ATOMS: atom_id res chain seq x y z
N MET A 1 0.27 -53.54 3.69
CA MET A 1 -0.89 -52.98 4.43
C MET A 1 -2.10 -53.80 4.06
N ALA A 2 -2.88 -54.24 5.04
CA ALA A 2 -4.17 -54.88 4.77
C ALA A 2 -5.12 -53.84 4.13
N PRO A 3 -6.00 -54.24 3.20
CA PRO A 3 -7.00 -53.33 2.64
C PRO A 3 -7.97 -52.87 3.74
N PRO A 4 -8.49 -51.63 3.66
CA PRO A 4 -9.44 -51.11 4.64
C PRO A 4 -10.70 -51.97 4.63
N THR A 5 -11.19 -52.28 5.82
CA THR A 5 -12.44 -53.02 5.99
C THR A 5 -13.64 -52.15 5.61
N PRO A 6 -14.78 -52.75 5.21
CA PRO A 6 -15.99 -51.98 4.88
C PRO A 6 -16.46 -51.07 6.03
N ALA A 7 -16.34 -51.52 7.28
CA ALA A 7 -16.71 -50.73 8.46
C ALA A 7 -15.79 -49.51 8.68
N GLU A 8 -14.49 -49.66 8.44
CA GLU A 8 -13.56 -48.54 8.45
C GLU A 8 -13.88 -47.54 7.34
N ASN A 9 -14.31 -48.01 6.17
CA ASN A 9 -14.69 -47.13 5.07
C ASN A 9 -15.98 -46.34 5.37
N GLU A 10 -16.96 -46.96 6.03
CA GLU A 10 -18.19 -46.29 6.48
C GLU A 10 -17.91 -45.23 7.55
N SER A 11 -17.13 -45.56 8.58
CA SER A 11 -16.73 -44.59 9.61
C SER A 11 -15.94 -43.42 9.04
N HIS A 12 -15.05 -43.68 8.07
CA HIS A 12 -14.34 -42.65 7.34
C HIS A 12 -15.30 -41.75 6.53
N GLN A 13 -16.29 -42.34 5.86
CA GLN A 13 -17.29 -41.57 5.12
C GLN A 13 -18.17 -40.69 6.03
N GLN A 14 -18.53 -41.19 7.22
CA GLN A 14 -19.25 -40.41 8.23
C GLN A 14 -18.45 -39.20 8.69
N LEU A 15 -17.14 -39.38 8.91
CA LEU A 15 -16.24 -38.28 9.27
C LEU A 15 -16.18 -37.21 8.17
N LEU A 16 -16.07 -37.62 6.90
CA LEU A 16 -16.08 -36.69 5.78
C LEU A 16 -17.37 -35.87 5.70
N ASN A 17 -18.53 -36.52 5.90
CA ASN A 17 -19.83 -35.83 5.90
C ASN A 17 -19.96 -34.85 7.07
N GLN A 18 -19.42 -35.18 8.24
CA GLN A 18 -19.44 -34.30 9.40
C GLN A 18 -18.56 -33.05 9.20
N LEU A 19 -17.45 -33.18 8.47
CA LEU A 19 -16.52 -32.09 8.19
C LEU A 19 -16.94 -31.24 6.97
N ASP A 20 -17.98 -31.65 6.23
CA ASP A 20 -18.47 -30.92 5.06
C ASP A 20 -19.27 -29.67 5.43
N ILE A 21 -18.66 -28.51 5.23
CA ILE A 21 -19.27 -27.20 5.47
C ILE A 21 -20.20 -26.73 4.34
N ALA A 22 -20.33 -27.49 3.25
CA ALA A 22 -21.20 -27.13 2.12
C ALA A 22 -22.68 -27.35 2.45
N GLN A 23 -22.99 -28.37 3.26
CA GLN A 23 -24.35 -28.70 3.70
C GLN A 23 -24.85 -27.77 4.82
N VAL A 24 -23.96 -27.01 5.46
CA VAL A 24 -24.30 -26.11 6.56
C VAL A 24 -24.97 -24.85 6.02
N PRO A 25 -26.22 -24.52 6.42
CA PRO A 25 -26.91 -23.32 5.96
C PRO A 25 -26.18 -22.05 6.45
N ARG A 26 -26.09 -21.04 5.58
CA ARG A 26 -25.38 -19.78 5.86
C ARG A 26 -26.34 -18.58 5.84
N PRO A 27 -27.25 -18.43 6.83
CA PRO A 27 -28.29 -17.39 6.82
C PRO A 27 -27.72 -15.97 6.90
N PHE A 28 -26.50 -15.81 7.40
CA PHE A 28 -25.79 -14.53 7.53
C PHE A 28 -24.99 -14.15 6.27
N ARG A 29 -24.91 -15.01 5.26
CA ARG A 29 -24.10 -14.74 4.06
C ARG A 29 -24.98 -14.09 2.98
N ASN A 30 -24.60 -12.90 2.53
CA ASN A 30 -25.31 -12.22 1.46
C ASN A 30 -25.28 -13.04 0.15
N PRO A 31 -26.44 -13.46 -0.40
CA PRO A 31 -26.49 -14.23 -1.66
C PRO A 31 -26.03 -13.43 -2.88
N HIS A 32 -26.10 -12.10 -2.83
CA HIS A 32 -25.77 -11.22 -3.95
C HIS A 32 -24.27 -10.94 -4.07
N TRP A 33 -23.48 -11.25 -3.04
CA TRP A 33 -22.04 -11.00 -3.07
C TRP A 33 -21.35 -11.98 -4.03
N LYS A 34 -20.64 -11.45 -5.02
CA LYS A 34 -19.86 -12.24 -5.98
C LYS A 34 -18.36 -12.06 -5.74
N PRO A 35 -17.59 -13.15 -5.58
CA PRO A 35 -16.15 -13.06 -5.42
C PRO A 35 -15.48 -12.44 -6.65
N SER A 36 -14.59 -11.45 -6.45
CA SER A 36 -13.75 -10.93 -7.54
C SER A 36 -12.69 -11.96 -7.95
N GLN A 37 -12.45 -12.10 -9.25
CA GLN A 37 -11.41 -12.99 -9.78
C GLN A 37 -9.99 -12.44 -9.49
N ARG A 38 -9.84 -11.12 -9.31
CA ARG A 38 -8.54 -10.47 -9.10
C ARG A 38 -8.11 -10.41 -7.62
N ARG A 39 -8.43 -11.42 -6.81
CA ARG A 39 -8.12 -11.44 -5.36
C ARG A 39 -6.84 -12.23 -5.01
N ASN A 40 -6.63 -13.36 -5.67
CA ASN A 40 -5.50 -14.24 -5.38
C ASN A 40 -4.24 -13.72 -6.10
N LYS A 41 -3.60 -12.69 -5.55
CA LYS A 41 -2.38 -12.08 -6.09
C LYS A 41 -1.16 -12.57 -5.33
N ASN A 42 -0.05 -12.80 -6.04
CA ASN A 42 1.25 -13.04 -5.41
C ASN A 42 1.79 -11.74 -4.79
N VAL A 43 2.66 -11.84 -3.77
CA VAL A 43 3.37 -10.71 -3.16
C VAL A 43 4.00 -9.78 -4.21
N LYS A 44 4.67 -10.32 -5.23
CA LYS A 44 5.25 -9.53 -6.34
C LYS A 44 4.20 -8.73 -7.12
N GLN A 45 3.01 -9.30 -7.33
CA GLN A 45 1.93 -8.62 -8.03
C GLN A 45 1.32 -7.52 -7.15
N LEU A 46 1.20 -7.75 -5.85
CA LEU A 46 0.72 -6.75 -4.90
C LEU A 46 1.68 -5.55 -4.82
N ILE A 47 2.98 -5.82 -4.70
CA ILE A 47 4.03 -4.78 -4.65
C ILE A 47 4.07 -3.98 -5.96
N SER A 48 3.99 -4.65 -7.11
CA SER A 48 4.01 -3.93 -8.40
C SER A 48 2.75 -3.06 -8.61
N GLU A 49 1.59 -3.49 -8.11
CA GLU A 49 0.38 -2.67 -8.15
C GLU A 49 0.41 -1.50 -7.16
N SER A 50 0.97 -1.67 -5.95
CA SER A 50 1.11 -0.56 -4.99
C SER A 50 2.07 0.50 -5.51
N SER A 51 3.23 0.11 -6.03
CA SER A 51 4.20 1.02 -6.65
C SER A 51 3.59 1.80 -7.82
N ARG A 52 2.88 1.11 -8.73
CA ARG A 52 2.18 1.78 -9.85
C ARG A 52 1.09 2.75 -9.37
N ARG A 53 0.38 2.41 -8.31
CA ARG A 53 -0.68 3.25 -7.73
C ARG A 53 -0.10 4.51 -7.11
N GLU A 54 0.99 4.41 -6.36
CA GLU A 54 1.70 5.54 -5.76
C GLU A 54 2.23 6.49 -6.85
N ALA A 55 2.88 5.97 -7.88
CA ALA A 55 3.35 6.77 -9.02
C ALA A 55 2.20 7.53 -9.72
N SER A 56 1.05 6.88 -9.90
CA SER A 56 -0.13 7.50 -10.52
C SER A 56 -0.77 8.59 -9.65
N GLN A 57 -0.73 8.44 -8.32
CA GLN A 57 -1.24 9.45 -7.39
C GLN A 57 -0.34 10.69 -7.35
N MET A 58 0.98 10.53 -7.40
CA MET A 58 1.92 11.67 -7.48
C MET A 58 1.77 12.46 -8.79
N ALA A 59 1.58 11.77 -9.92
CA ALA A 59 1.38 12.43 -11.21
C ALA A 59 0.11 13.29 -11.27
N THR A 60 -0.95 12.92 -10.56
CA THR A 60 -2.24 13.64 -10.59
C THR A 60 -2.21 14.95 -9.79
N GLN A 61 -1.40 15.03 -8.72
CA GLN A 61 -1.18 16.29 -8.00
C GLN A 61 -0.48 17.35 -8.88
N ALA A 62 0.38 16.95 -9.81
CA ALA A 62 1.08 17.87 -10.69
C ALA A 62 0.18 18.54 -11.75
N ASN A 63 -1.02 17.99 -12.01
CA ASN A 63 -1.87 18.44 -13.11
C ASN A 63 -3.22 19.05 -12.68
N SER A 64 -3.47 19.19 -11.38
CA SER A 64 -4.76 19.69 -10.86
C SER A 64 -4.87 21.22 -10.81
N GLY A 65 -3.97 21.95 -11.50
CA GLY A 65 -3.85 23.40 -11.41
C GLY A 65 -4.32 24.22 -12.63
N ALA A 66 -4.84 23.62 -13.72
CA ALA A 66 -4.93 24.35 -15.00
C ALA A 66 -6.28 24.34 -15.74
N THR A 67 -7.39 23.86 -15.17
CA THR A 67 -8.67 23.90 -15.90
C THR A 67 -9.84 24.28 -14.98
N THR A 68 -9.95 25.55 -14.64
CA THR A 68 -11.25 26.14 -14.28
C THR A 68 -11.84 26.73 -15.57
N PRO A 69 -13.00 26.26 -16.06
CA PRO A 69 -13.64 26.89 -17.21
C PRO A 69 -14.12 28.29 -16.78
N LEU A 70 -13.65 29.31 -17.49
CA LEU A 70 -14.05 30.69 -17.33
C LEU A 70 -15.54 30.82 -17.64
N VAL A 71 -16.40 30.92 -16.61
CA VAL A 71 -17.81 31.29 -16.81
C VAL A 71 -17.86 32.78 -17.10
N ALA A 72 -18.30 33.12 -18.31
CA ALA A 72 -18.60 34.49 -18.71
C ALA A 72 -19.69 35.08 -17.82
N THR A 73 -19.51 36.30 -17.34
CA THR A 73 -20.65 37.15 -16.95
C THR A 73 -20.41 38.55 -17.47
N THR A 74 -21.30 38.89 -18.39
CA THR A 74 -21.55 40.15 -19.06
C THR A 74 -21.45 41.37 -18.15
N SER A 75 -20.61 42.31 -18.55
CA SER A 75 -20.61 43.69 -18.10
C SER A 75 -21.85 44.40 -18.65
N ALA A 76 -22.85 44.64 -17.81
CA ALA A 76 -23.77 45.77 -17.94
C ALA A 76 -24.56 45.98 -16.63
N SER A 77 -24.55 47.22 -16.15
CA SER A 77 -25.56 47.85 -15.26
C SER A 77 -25.25 47.86 -13.75
N THR A 78 -24.72 49.02 -13.34
CA THR A 78 -24.97 49.83 -12.14
C THR A 78 -26.14 49.41 -11.24
N ASP A 79 -25.88 49.20 -9.94
CA ASP A 79 -26.33 50.03 -8.81
C ASP A 79 -26.43 49.22 -7.49
N GLY A 80 -26.06 49.84 -6.38
CA GLY A 80 -26.57 49.53 -5.03
C GLY A 80 -25.98 48.39 -4.19
N SER A 81 -25.46 48.78 -3.01
CA SER A 81 -25.51 48.05 -1.72
C SER A 81 -24.29 47.25 -1.21
N GLN A 82 -23.49 47.95 -0.39
CA GLN A 82 -22.90 47.57 0.90
C GLN A 82 -21.98 46.32 1.04
N THR A 83 -20.73 46.55 1.45
CA THR A 83 -20.17 46.14 2.77
C THR A 83 -18.76 46.73 2.97
N PRO A 84 -18.33 47.08 4.20
CA PRO A 84 -17.09 47.83 4.44
C PRO A 84 -15.87 46.91 4.38
N ALA A 85 -14.87 47.29 3.58
CA ALA A 85 -13.57 46.64 3.54
C ALA A 85 -12.71 47.12 4.71
N ASP A 86 -12.39 46.19 5.63
CA ASP A 86 -11.26 46.35 6.55
C ASP A 86 -9.95 46.31 5.74
N VAL A 87 -9.10 47.30 5.99
CA VAL A 87 -7.87 47.57 5.26
C VAL A 87 -6.73 46.90 6.04
N GLY A 88 -6.35 45.70 5.62
CA GLY A 88 -5.22 44.99 6.24
C GLY A 88 -4.69 43.86 5.37
N HIS A 89 -3.69 44.18 4.55
CA HIS A 89 -2.84 43.25 3.78
C HIS A 89 -3.57 42.23 2.88
N ARG A 90 -3.89 42.69 1.66
CA ARG A 90 -4.10 41.79 0.52
C ARG A 90 -2.77 41.11 0.18
N THR A 91 -2.43 40.05 0.90
CA THR A 91 -1.40 39.12 0.44
C THR A 91 -1.85 38.60 -0.92
N ASN A 92 -1.01 38.80 -1.93
CA ASN A 92 -1.31 38.42 -3.29
C ASN A 92 -1.48 36.89 -3.32
N ILE A 93 -2.71 36.42 -3.44
CA ILE A 93 -3.07 34.99 -3.36
C ILE A 93 -2.26 34.15 -4.36
N ALA A 94 -1.92 34.72 -5.52
CA ALA A 94 -1.06 34.06 -6.51
C ALA A 94 0.39 33.91 -6.03
N GLN A 95 0.93 34.93 -5.33
CA GLN A 95 2.26 34.83 -4.71
C GLN A 95 2.26 33.85 -3.53
N ALA A 96 1.19 33.81 -2.74
CA ALA A 96 1.02 32.83 -1.67
C ALA A 96 0.99 31.39 -2.21
N ALA A 97 0.29 31.16 -3.33
CA ALA A 97 0.26 29.86 -4.01
C ALA A 97 1.64 29.44 -4.55
N GLN A 98 2.40 30.37 -5.13
CA GLN A 98 3.77 30.11 -5.61
C GLN A 98 4.72 29.74 -4.45
N ASN A 99 4.65 30.48 -3.33
CA ASN A 99 5.44 30.21 -2.14
C ASN A 99 5.09 28.87 -1.48
N LEU A 100 3.82 28.45 -1.52
CA LEU A 100 3.41 27.13 -1.05
C LEU A 100 3.93 26.03 -1.97
N SER A 101 3.92 26.25 -3.29
CA SER A 101 4.46 25.30 -4.25
C SER A 101 5.96 25.06 -4.04
N THR A 102 6.74 26.11 -3.81
CA THR A 102 8.18 25.98 -3.53
C THR A 102 8.44 25.26 -2.23
N LEU A 103 7.67 25.56 -1.17
CA LEU A 103 7.79 24.88 0.13
C LEU A 103 7.46 23.39 0.06
N VAL A 104 6.44 23.00 -0.72
CA VAL A 104 6.07 21.60 -0.93
C VAL A 104 7.13 20.86 -1.74
N LEU A 105 7.69 21.49 -2.79
CA LEU A 105 8.80 20.93 -3.55
C LEU A 105 10.04 20.71 -2.67
N GLU A 106 10.40 21.70 -1.84
CA GLU A 106 11.54 21.60 -0.93
C GLU A 106 11.32 20.51 0.12
N LYS A 107 10.12 20.40 0.70
CA LYS A 107 9.76 19.35 1.65
C LYS A 107 9.83 17.95 1.03
N ASN A 108 9.35 17.79 -0.19
CA ASN A 108 9.43 16.51 -0.92
C ASN A 108 10.88 16.16 -1.29
N ALA A 109 11.67 17.14 -1.72
CA ALA A 109 13.11 16.94 -1.96
C ALA A 109 13.84 16.56 -0.67
N ARG A 110 13.53 17.22 0.46
CA ARG A 110 14.12 16.88 1.76
C ARG A 110 13.70 15.50 2.26
N ALA A 111 12.49 15.06 1.94
CA ALA A 111 12.05 13.68 2.20
C ALA A 111 12.83 12.65 1.36
N MET A 112 13.34 13.01 0.18
CA MET A 112 14.25 12.16 -0.62
C MET A 112 15.68 12.10 -0.06
N TYR A 113 16.14 13.14 0.64
CA TYR A 113 17.48 13.22 1.27
C TYR A 113 17.50 12.94 2.77
N SER A 114 16.37 12.58 3.36
CA SER A 114 16.29 12.05 4.72
C SER A 114 17.12 10.77 4.82
N SER A 115 17.95 10.69 5.85
CA SER A 115 18.89 9.60 6.19
C SER A 115 18.20 8.24 6.33
N GLY A 116 17.90 7.62 5.19
CA GLY A 116 17.27 6.30 5.11
C GLY A 116 15.81 6.38 4.67
N PRO A 117 15.28 5.28 4.12
CA PRO A 117 13.94 5.22 3.58
C PRO A 117 12.94 5.65 4.65
N ALA A 118 12.09 6.63 4.33
CA ALA A 118 10.99 7.03 5.19
C ALA A 118 10.15 5.78 5.48
N VAL A 119 10.10 5.37 6.75
CA VAL A 119 9.32 4.20 7.18
C VAL A 119 7.85 4.60 7.16
N THR A 120 7.24 4.52 5.98
CA THR A 120 5.78 4.51 5.85
C THR A 120 5.28 3.09 6.05
N TYR A 121 4.04 2.93 6.54
CA TYR A 121 3.35 1.64 6.74
C TYR A 121 3.35 0.72 5.49
N THR A 122 3.71 1.25 4.32
CA THR A 122 3.78 0.57 3.01
C THR A 122 5.20 0.21 2.56
N ASN A 123 6.25 0.58 3.31
CA ASN A 123 7.63 0.36 2.86
C ASN A 123 8.08 -1.08 3.19
N ILE A 124 8.07 -1.96 2.19
CA ILE A 124 8.40 -3.40 2.31
C ILE A 124 9.92 -3.65 2.24
N GLU A 125 10.70 -2.60 1.96
CA GLU A 125 12.16 -2.69 1.89
C GLU A 125 12.74 -2.70 3.30
N SER A 126 12.90 -3.89 3.89
CA SER A 126 13.69 -4.04 5.10
C SER A 126 15.14 -3.72 4.78
N ALA A 127 15.72 -2.73 5.45
CA ALA A 127 17.13 -2.43 5.30
C ALA A 127 17.98 -3.68 5.61
N PRO A 128 19.00 -3.99 4.79
CA PRO A 128 19.92 -5.07 5.12
C PRO A 128 20.64 -4.76 6.43
N SER A 129 20.91 -5.80 7.22
CA SER A 129 21.68 -5.64 8.45
C SER A 129 23.16 -5.51 8.13
N LEU A 130 23.80 -4.51 8.75
CA LEU A 130 25.26 -4.37 8.83
C LEU A 130 25.80 -4.81 10.20
N HIS A 131 24.97 -5.48 11.00
CA HIS A 131 25.33 -5.86 12.36
C HIS A 131 26.42 -6.95 12.34
N PRO A 132 27.54 -6.78 13.08
CA PRO A 132 28.65 -7.74 13.08
C PRO A 132 28.27 -9.17 13.48
N SER A 133 27.19 -9.37 14.23
CA SER A 133 26.73 -10.73 14.58
C SER A 133 26.31 -11.56 13.36
N GLN A 134 25.97 -10.95 12.23
CA GLN A 134 25.71 -11.67 10.98
C GLN A 134 27.00 -12.15 10.29
N GLN A 135 28.16 -11.60 10.68
CA GLN A 135 29.47 -12.05 10.20
C GLN A 135 29.94 -13.30 10.95
N THR A 136 29.39 -13.58 12.13
CA THR A 136 29.63 -14.84 12.84
C THR A 136 28.91 -15.96 12.12
N ARG A 137 29.66 -16.82 11.45
CA ARG A 137 29.11 -18.01 10.80
C ARG A 137 28.98 -19.14 11.82
N TYR A 138 27.81 -19.75 11.82
CA TYR A 138 27.50 -20.90 12.64
C TYR A 138 27.37 -22.13 11.74
N CYS A 139 27.70 -23.29 12.30
CA CYS A 139 27.43 -24.57 11.65
C CYS A 139 25.91 -24.78 11.58
N ASP A 140 25.39 -25.11 10.40
CA ASP A 140 23.98 -25.46 10.16
C ASP A 140 23.57 -26.82 10.76
N ILE A 141 24.54 -27.66 11.13
CA ILE A 141 24.29 -28.95 11.81
C ILE A 141 24.31 -28.79 13.33
N THR A 142 25.30 -28.08 13.89
CA THR A 142 25.55 -28.04 15.34
C THR A 142 25.18 -26.71 16.01
N GLY A 143 24.99 -25.63 15.25
CA GLY A 143 24.73 -24.28 15.78
C GLY A 143 25.93 -23.63 16.49
N LEU A 144 27.11 -24.27 16.50
CA LEU A 144 28.33 -23.75 17.10
C LEU A 144 29.08 -22.81 16.12
N PRO A 145 29.90 -21.86 16.61
CA PRO A 145 30.69 -20.99 15.75
C PRO A 145 31.64 -21.80 14.86
N ALA A 146 31.54 -21.62 13.54
CA ALA A 146 32.27 -22.38 12.53
C ALA A 146 33.07 -21.43 11.63
N PRO A 147 34.37 -21.20 11.91
CA PRO A 147 35.20 -20.25 11.16
C PRO A 147 35.63 -20.74 9.77
N TYR A 148 35.38 -22.01 9.42
CA TYR A 148 35.82 -22.64 8.18
C TYR A 148 34.65 -23.27 7.40
N THR A 149 34.77 -23.34 6.07
CA THR A 149 33.80 -24.01 5.18
C THR A 149 34.54 -25.06 4.35
N ASP A 150 33.96 -26.26 4.20
CA ASP A 150 34.51 -27.33 3.37
C ASP A 150 34.76 -26.80 1.94
N PRO A 151 35.93 -27.08 1.32
CA PRO A 151 36.28 -26.60 -0.01
C PRO A 151 35.50 -27.27 -1.15
N ARG A 152 34.73 -28.32 -0.87
CA ARG A 152 33.79 -28.91 -1.86
C ARG A 152 32.52 -28.04 -1.94
N PRO A 153 31.98 -27.81 -3.15
CA PRO A 153 31.06 -26.71 -3.37
C PRO A 153 29.78 -26.87 -2.57
N GLY A 154 29.38 -25.77 -1.93
CA GLY A 154 28.03 -25.53 -1.43
C GLY A 154 27.05 -25.20 -2.55
#